data_AF-A0AAV4B6W6-F1
#
_entry.id   AF-A0AAV4B6W6-F1
#
_cell.length_a   1.000
_cell.length_b   1.000
_cell.length_c   1.000
_cell.angle_alpha   90.00
_cell.angle_beta   90.00
_cell.angle_gamma   90.00
#
_symmetry.space_group_name_H-M   'P 1'
#
loop_
_entity.id
_entity.type
_entity.pdbx_description
1 polymer ?
#
loop_
_entity_poly.entity_id
_entity_poly.type
_entity_poly.pdbx_seq_one_letter_code
_entity_poly.pdbx_strand_id
1 'polypeptide(L)'
;MCSIKKGTALARLIQNAAVLIIYEAQMLHTNVIEALDRIFLDIRSSEAVCGGLLTLMCGDFRQILSVFPQGTRANIVNAGLKKSQLWEQVRTRNMHVLTYGGNSTFPDLLLKIGNGQLQSMTSDPDVIS
;
A
#
# COMPACT_ATOMS: atom_id res chain seq x y z
N MET A 1 -0.79 11.46 -17.07
CA MET A 1 -1.63 12.25 -16.15
C MET A 1 -3.07 11.78 -16.30
N CYS A 2 -3.66 11.17 -15.27
CA CYS A 2 -5.10 10.86 -15.27
C CYS A 2 -5.84 12.12 -14.86
N SER A 3 -6.80 12.61 -15.65
CA SER A 3 -7.57 13.82 -15.32
C SER A 3 -9.05 13.49 -15.36
N ILE A 4 -9.67 13.47 -14.19
CA ILE A 4 -11.12 13.41 -14.04
C ILE A 4 -11.61 14.86 -14.08
N LYS A 5 -12.39 15.21 -15.11
CA LYS A 5 -12.91 16.58 -15.26
C LYS A 5 -14.00 16.86 -14.21
N LYS A 6 -13.98 18.07 -13.63
CA LYS A 6 -15.05 18.57 -12.77
C LYS A 6 -16.38 18.59 -13.54
N GLY A 7 -17.48 18.36 -12.83
CA GLY A 7 -18.83 18.27 -13.41
C GLY A 7 -19.17 16.92 -14.06
N THR A 8 -18.24 15.98 -14.15
CA THR A 8 -18.55 14.60 -14.56
C THR A 8 -19.29 13.83 -13.47
N ALA A 9 -19.99 12.76 -13.85
CA ALA A 9 -20.65 11.87 -12.88
C ALA A 9 -19.64 11.26 -11.88
N LEU A 10 -18.44 10.90 -12.36
CA LEU A 10 -17.36 10.39 -11.53
C LEU A 10 -16.83 11.46 -10.55
N ALA A 11 -16.66 12.71 -10.99
CA ALA A 11 -16.27 13.79 -10.09
C ALA A 11 -17.32 14.01 -8.98
N ARG A 12 -18.61 13.98 -9.33
CA ARG A 12 -19.70 14.05 -8.34
C ARG A 12 -19.68 12.86 -7.36
N LEU A 13 -19.36 11.66 -7.83
CA LEU A 13 -19.21 10.50 -6.96
C LEU A 13 -18.09 10.71 -5.94
N ILE A 14 -16.93 11.21 -6.38
CA ILE A 14 -15.78 11.52 -5.51
C ILE A 14 -16.09 12.66 -4.54
N GLN A 15 -16.85 13.68 -4.97
CA GLN A 15 -17.31 14.77 -4.10
C GLN A 15 -18.25 14.30 -2.99
N ASN A 16 -19.09 13.31 -3.29
CA ASN A 16 -20.06 12.77 -2.33
C ASN A 16 -19.50 11.61 -1.49
N ALA A 17 -18.35 11.05 -1.87
CA ALA A 17 -17.72 9.98 -1.13
C ALA A 17 -17.30 10.46 0.28
N ALA A 18 -17.32 9.54 1.24
CA ALA A 18 -16.85 9.75 2.61
C ALA A 18 -15.58 8.93 2.94
N VAL A 19 -15.40 7.80 2.25
CA VAL A 19 -14.31 6.84 2.50
C VAL A 19 -13.64 6.47 1.19
N LEU A 20 -12.31 6.41 1.19
CA LEU A 20 -11.48 5.84 0.13
C LEU A 20 -10.84 4.56 0.66
N ILE A 21 -11.10 3.43 0.01
CA ILE A 21 -10.47 2.14 0.35
C ILE A 21 -9.53 1.76 -0.78
N ILE A 22 -8.25 1.59 -0.45
CA ILE A 22 -7.21 1.13 -1.38
C ILE A 22 -6.79 -0.26 -0.93
N TYR A 23 -7.23 -1.26 -1.70
CA TYR A 23 -6.85 -2.66 -1.48
C TYR A 23 -5.50 -2.95 -2.14
N GLU A 24 -4.68 -3.77 -1.48
CA GLU A 24 -3.31 -4.11 -1.87
C GLU A 24 -2.41 -2.89 -2.14
N ALA A 25 -2.46 -1.91 -1.24
CA ALA A 25 -1.76 -0.64 -1.40
C ALA A 25 -0.23 -0.78 -1.55
N GLN A 26 0.37 -1.87 -1.06
CA GLN A 26 1.79 -2.20 -1.21
C GLN A 26 2.19 -2.53 -2.65
N MET A 27 1.23 -2.95 -3.49
CA MET A 27 1.46 -3.21 -4.91
C MET A 27 1.40 -1.92 -5.75
N LEU A 28 0.91 -0.81 -5.20
CA LEU A 28 0.78 0.45 -5.91
C LEU A 28 2.07 1.26 -5.88
N HIS A 29 2.43 1.79 -7.05
CA HIS A 29 3.52 2.75 -7.16
C HIS A 29 3.14 4.06 -6.46
N THR A 30 4.08 4.67 -5.74
CA THR A 30 3.90 5.96 -5.04
C THR A 30 3.26 7.05 -5.90
N ASN A 31 3.71 7.22 -7.15
CA ASN A 31 3.11 8.14 -8.14
C ASN A 31 1.61 7.95 -8.34
N VAL A 32 1.07 6.74 -8.24
CA VAL A 32 -0.37 6.47 -8.37
C VAL A 32 -1.11 7.04 -7.16
N ILE A 33 -0.59 6.79 -5.96
CA ILE A 33 -1.17 7.27 -4.71
C ILE A 33 -1.15 8.80 -4.65
N GLU A 34 -0.02 9.40 -5.01
CA GLU A 34 0.11 10.86 -5.05
C GLU A 34 -0.73 11.50 -6.18
N ALA A 35 -0.91 10.80 -7.31
CA ALA A 35 -1.81 11.28 -8.35
C ALA A 35 -3.28 11.22 -7.88
N LEU A 36 -3.68 10.17 -7.19
CA LEU A 36 -5.02 10.05 -6.60
C LEU A 36 -5.27 11.18 -5.60
N ASP A 37 -4.31 11.43 -4.71
CA ASP A 37 -4.38 12.53 -3.74
C ASP A 37 -4.59 13.89 -4.42
N ARG A 38 -3.74 14.24 -5.41
CA ARG A 38 -3.88 15.48 -6.19
C ARG A 38 -5.24 15.62 -6.88
N ILE A 39 -5.75 14.52 -7.45
CA ILE A 39 -7.06 14.51 -8.11
C ILE A 39 -8.17 14.78 -7.09
N PHE A 40 -8.06 14.21 -5.89
CA PHE A 40 -9.10 14.31 -4.87
C PHE A 40 -9.11 15.69 -4.22
N LEU A 41 -7.93 16.27 -3.98
CA LEU A 41 -7.76 17.67 -3.57
C LEU A 41 -8.45 18.62 -4.57
N ASP A 42 -8.19 18.43 -5.87
CA ASP A 42 -8.78 19.28 -6.92
C ASP A 42 -10.31 19.11 -7.02
N ILE A 43 -10.80 17.87 -7.10
CA ILE A 43 -12.23 17.59 -7.25
C ILE A 43 -13.04 18.07 -6.05
N ARG A 44 -12.51 17.92 -4.84
CA ARG A 44 -13.19 18.31 -3.59
C ARG A 44 -12.87 19.75 -3.17
N SER A 45 -11.97 20.43 -3.87
CA SER A 45 -11.51 21.79 -3.54
C SER A 45 -11.09 21.90 -2.07
N SER A 46 -10.25 20.97 -1.64
CA SER A 46 -9.78 20.80 -0.26
C SER A 46 -8.26 20.70 -0.24
N GLU A 47 -7.64 21.14 0.85
CA GLU A 47 -6.20 21.02 1.09
C GLU A 47 -5.85 19.83 2.01
N ALA A 48 -6.86 19.15 2.56
CA ALA A 48 -6.67 17.97 3.40
C ALA A 48 -6.36 16.74 2.56
N VAL A 49 -5.46 15.87 3.03
CA VAL A 49 -5.05 14.63 2.33
C VAL A 49 -6.25 13.85 1.81
N CYS A 50 -6.14 13.41 0.56
CA CYS A 50 -7.17 12.74 -0.23
C CYS A 50 -8.49 13.54 -0.29
N GLY A 51 -8.40 14.87 -0.29
CA GLY A 51 -9.57 15.76 -0.27
C GLY A 51 -10.41 15.67 1.02
N GLY A 52 -9.80 15.24 2.13
CA GLY A 52 -10.46 15.08 3.44
C GLY A 52 -11.27 13.79 3.57
N LEU A 53 -11.10 12.83 2.66
CA LEU A 53 -11.71 11.51 2.76
C LEU A 53 -11.05 10.69 3.87
N LEU A 54 -11.83 9.87 4.56
CA LEU A 54 -11.25 8.82 5.41
C LEU A 54 -10.60 7.78 4.49
N THR A 55 -9.28 7.78 4.43
CA THR A 55 -8.52 6.87 3.57
C THR A 55 -8.05 5.65 4.35
N LEU A 56 -8.48 4.47 3.92
CA LEU A 56 -8.04 3.18 4.44
C LEU A 56 -7.18 2.47 3.38
N MET A 57 -5.92 2.23 3.70
CA MET A 57 -5.01 1.43 2.88
C MET A 57 -4.87 0.05 3.51
N CYS A 58 -5.26 -0.98 2.77
CA CYS A 58 -5.17 -2.38 3.18
C CYS A 58 -4.13 -3.11 2.32
N GLY A 59 -3.49 -4.11 2.91
CA GLY A 59 -2.49 -4.91 2.20
C GLY A 59 -1.57 -5.67 3.14
N ASP A 60 -0.83 -6.64 2.60
CA ASP A 60 0.23 -7.33 3.32
C ASP A 60 1.60 -6.98 2.72
N PHE A 61 2.37 -6.19 3.45
CA PHE A 61 3.72 -5.77 3.04
C PHE A 61 4.75 -6.92 3.02
N ARG A 62 4.39 -8.10 3.52
CA ARG A 62 5.19 -9.33 3.39
C ARG A 62 4.88 -10.09 2.09
N GLN A 63 3.92 -9.61 1.30
CA GLN A 63 3.68 -10.06 -0.07
C GLN A 63 4.49 -9.22 -1.07
N ILE A 64 4.36 -9.57 -2.36
CA ILE A 64 5.13 -8.97 -3.46
C ILE A 64 4.87 -7.45 -3.53
N LEU A 65 5.95 -6.66 -3.55
CA LEU A 65 5.92 -5.21 -3.78
C LEU A 65 5.60 -4.89 -5.25
N SER A 66 5.36 -3.62 -5.59
CA SER A 66 5.22 -3.18 -6.99
C SER A 66 6.32 -3.77 -7.89
N VAL A 67 5.91 -4.54 -8.90
CA VAL A 67 6.84 -5.18 -9.84
C VAL A 67 7.40 -4.13 -10.80
N PHE A 68 8.73 -4.01 -10.83
CA PHE A 68 9.46 -3.23 -11.83
C PHE A 68 10.21 -4.17 -12.78
N PRO A 69 9.74 -4.37 -14.02
CA PRO A 69 10.49 -5.12 -15.01
C PRO A 69 11.87 -4.47 -15.21
N GLN A 70 12.94 -5.25 -15.03
CA GLN A 70 14.34 -4.78 -15.14
C GLN A 70 14.74 -3.68 -14.15
N GLY A 71 13.94 -3.43 -13.10
CA GLY A 71 14.27 -2.45 -12.08
C GLY A 71 15.30 -2.97 -11.07
N THR A 72 16.19 -2.09 -10.64
CA THR A 72 17.09 -2.39 -9.52
C THR A 72 16.32 -2.44 -8.20
N ARG A 73 16.93 -3.00 -7.15
CA ARG A 73 16.38 -2.95 -5.77
C ARG A 73 16.03 -1.52 -5.35
N ALA A 74 16.85 -0.54 -5.73
CA ALA A 74 16.60 0.87 -5.44
C ALA A 74 15.33 1.38 -6.13
N ASN A 75 15.06 0.96 -7.37
CA ASN A 75 13.84 1.35 -8.10
C ASN A 75 12.58 0.81 -7.39
N ILE A 76 12.60 -0.45 -6.96
CA ILE A 76 11.48 -1.08 -6.25
C ILE A 76 11.21 -0.37 -4.92
N VAL A 77 12.26 -0.08 -4.15
CA VAL A 77 12.13 0.64 -2.88
C VAL A 77 11.59 2.05 -3.11
N ASN A 78 12.10 2.77 -4.11
CA ASN A 78 11.68 4.13 -4.45
C ASN A 78 10.24 4.21 -4.99
N ALA A 79 9.76 3.14 -5.62
CA ALA A 79 8.37 3.05 -6.07
C ALA A 79 7.40 2.70 -4.95
N GLY A 80 7.87 2.11 -3.85
CA GLY A 80 7.01 1.63 -2.77
C GLY A 80 6.27 2.75 -2.04
N LEU A 81 5.10 2.43 -1.51
CA LEU A 81 4.22 3.36 -0.78
C LEU A 81 4.94 4.11 0.36
N LYS A 82 5.90 3.48 1.04
CA LYS A 82 6.68 4.10 2.13
C LYS A 82 7.55 5.29 1.69
N LYS A 83 7.76 5.47 0.38
CA LYS A 83 8.51 6.59 -0.19
C LYS A 83 7.63 7.75 -0.60
N SER A 84 6.31 7.60 -0.52
CA SER A 84 5.37 8.69 -0.76
C SER A 84 5.51 9.75 0.32
N GLN A 85 5.37 11.01 -0.07
CA GLN A 85 5.26 12.13 0.86
C GLN A 85 4.05 11.98 1.81
N LEU A 86 3.02 11.26 1.37
CA LEU A 86 1.81 11.01 2.15
C LEU A 86 2.05 10.00 3.28
N TRP A 87 3.13 9.21 3.22
CA TRP A 87 3.41 8.16 4.20
C TRP A 87 3.56 8.70 5.63
N GLU A 88 4.06 9.92 5.79
CA GLU A 88 4.19 10.58 7.10
C GLU A 88 2.84 10.79 7.80
N GLN A 89 1.75 10.85 7.03
CA GLN A 89 0.39 11.00 7.56
C GLN A 89 -0.31 9.65 7.80
N VAL A 90 0.30 8.54 7.38
CA VAL A 90 -0.29 7.20 7.50
C VAL A 90 -0.02 6.64 8.89
N ARG A 91 -1.09 6.29 9.61
CA ARG A 91 -1.02 5.51 10.85
C ARG A 91 -1.21 4.04 10.52
N THR A 92 -0.25 3.20 10.91
CA THR A 92 -0.30 1.75 10.66
C THR A 92 -0.96 1.00 11.81
N ARG A 93 -1.72 -0.03 11.46
CA ARG A 93 -2.28 -1.03 12.38
C ARG A 93 -2.08 -2.41 11.77
N ASN A 94 -1.40 -3.29 12.49
CA ASN A 94 -1.26 -4.68 12.10
C ASN A 94 -2.51 -5.44 12.52
N MET A 95 -3.10 -6.20 11.59
CA MET A 95 -4.20 -7.09 11.90
C MET A 95 -3.65 -8.50 12.14
N HIS A 96 -4.02 -9.09 13.26
CA HIS A 96 -3.70 -10.48 13.58
C HIS A 96 -5.01 -11.26 13.68
N VAL A 97 -5.08 -12.41 13.00
CA VAL A 97 -6.23 -13.31 13.13
C VAL A 97 -6.17 -13.97 14.50
N LEU A 98 -7.24 -13.86 15.28
CA LEU A 98 -7.38 -14.57 16.54
C LEU A 98 -7.77 -16.02 16.25
N THR A 99 -6.82 -16.95 16.38
CA THR A 99 -7.09 -18.38 16.29
C THR A 99 -7.51 -18.91 17.65
N TYR A 100 -8.82 -19.00 17.92
CA TYR A 100 -9.32 -19.62 19.14
C TYR A 100 -9.23 -21.15 19.04
N GLY A 101 -8.40 -21.79 19.89
CA GLY A 101 -8.29 -23.25 19.98
C GLY A 101 -7.53 -23.96 18.85
N GLY A 102 -6.84 -23.24 17.96
CA GLY A 102 -6.06 -23.82 16.86
C GLY A 102 -4.56 -23.95 17.20
N ASN A 103 -3.88 -24.93 16.59
CA ASN A 103 -2.42 -25.07 16.67
C ASN A 103 -1.72 -23.88 15.98
N SER A 104 -0.94 -23.10 16.73
CA SER A 104 -0.23 -21.91 16.21
C SER A 104 1.01 -22.23 15.38
N THR A 105 1.45 -23.50 15.35
CA THR A 105 2.71 -23.90 14.68
C THR A 105 2.78 -23.45 13.22
N PHE A 106 1.68 -23.59 12.47
CA PHE A 106 1.66 -23.21 11.06
C PHE A 106 1.62 -21.68 10.84
N PRO A 107 0.72 -20.90 11.50
CA PRO A 107 0.80 -19.45 11.48
C PRO A 107 2.16 -18.89 11.91
N ASP A 108 2.76 -19.42 12.97
CA ASP A 108 4.08 -18.99 13.45
C ASP A 108 5.18 -19.26 12.42
N LEU A 109 5.09 -20.37 11.69
CA LEU A 109 5.99 -20.66 10.57
C LEU A 109 5.80 -19.65 9.43
N LEU A 110 4.57 -19.35 9.03
CA LEU A 110 4.29 -18.32 8.01
C LEU A 110 4.83 -16.95 8.41
N LEU A 111 4.73 -16.59 9.69
CA LEU A 111 5.31 -15.35 10.21
C LEU A 111 6.84 -15.36 10.10
N LYS A 112 7.50 -16.47 10.46
CA LYS A 112 8.96 -16.61 10.30
C LYS A 112 9.39 -16.52 8.84
N ILE A 113 8.65 -17.12 7.91
CA ILE A 113 8.88 -17.00 6.47
C ILE A 113 8.76 -15.54 6.02
N GLY A 114 7.64 -14.90 6.33
CA GLY A 114 7.38 -13.51 5.91
C GLY A 114 8.32 -12.48 6.54
N ASN A 115 8.94 -12.79 7.68
CA ASN A 115 9.93 -11.95 8.34
C ASN A 115 11.37 -12.24 7.87
N GLY A 116 11.60 -13.23 7.01
CA GLY A 116 12.95 -13.65 6.58
C GLY A 116 13.78 -14.28 7.71
N GLN A 117 13.14 -14.86 8.73
CA GLN A 117 13.82 -15.39 9.93
C GLN A 117 14.20 -16.88 9.81
N LEU A 118 13.90 -17.51 8.68
CA LEU A 118 14.37 -18.85 8.39
C LEU A 118 15.77 -18.77 7.78
N GLN A 119 16.75 -19.41 8.41
CA GLN A 119 18.09 -19.54 7.85
C GLN A 119 17.99 -20.21 6.48
N SER A 120 18.59 -19.57 5.48
CA SER A 120 18.81 -20.18 4.17
C SER A 120 19.59 -21.49 4.35
N MET A 121 19.01 -22.62 3.93
CA MET A 121 19.77 -23.86 3.72
C MET A 121 20.55 -23.84 2.40
N THR A 122 20.66 -22.68 1.75
CA THR A 122 21.41 -22.53 0.50
C THR A 122 22.48 -21.45 0.66
N SER A 123 23.73 -21.86 0.43
CA SER A 123 24.88 -20.98 0.21
C SER A 123 24.78 -20.31 -1.16
N ASP A 124 23.64 -19.68 -1.45
CA ASP A 124 23.35 -19.05 -2.74
C ASP A 124 23.31 -17.53 -2.55
N PRO A 125 24.25 -16.76 -3.13
CA PRO A 125 24.43 -15.34 -2.84
C PRO A 125 23.28 -14.43 -3.31
N ASP A 126 22.28 -14.97 -4.03
CA ASP A 126 21.16 -14.19 -4.59
C ASP A 126 19.88 -14.20 -3.72
N VAL A 127 19.91 -14.79 -2.53
CA VAL A 127 18.77 -14.77 -1.60
C VAL A 127 18.75 -13.47 -0.80
N ILE A 128 17.75 -12.62 -1.07
CA ILE A 128 17.55 -11.34 -0.40
C ILE A 128 17.08 -11.58 1.04
N SER A 129 17.95 -11.25 2.01
CA SER A 129 17.61 -11.01 3.42
C SER A 129 17.38 -9.53 3.71
#